data_AF-A0A525CX78-F1
#
_entry.id   AF-A0A525CX78-F1
#
_cell.length_a   1.000
_cell.length_b   1.000
_cell.length_c   1.000
_cell.angle_alpha   90.00
_cell.angle_beta   90.00
_cell.angle_gamma   90.00
#
_symmetry.space_group_name_H-M   'P 1'
#
loop_
_entity.id
_entity.type
_entity.pdbx_description
1 polymer ?
#
loop_
_entity_poly.entity_id
_entity_poly.type
_entity_poly.pdbx_seq_one_letter_code
_entity_poly.pdbx_strand_id
1 'polypeptide(L)'
;MYIPSQNDIKALLDGFKSQYSMDKKSLIPILQDVQRQYGFIPEYAMQEIGIMLGISSAEVYEVATFYSFLEVEPKGKYHVALSIDMPSKMAGVDDVVARLEKELGIKMGETTYDRMFSLEWTGCVGISDMSPAMIINEKIFPFVTPDKASEIVRKLRAGEEVESDLPKTKTNDLSFDTVAGDAGLKKALDMSPGDVRSLVKESGLRGHGGAGFPTGLKWDFCSDAEGETKYVVCNADEGEP
;
A
#
# COMPACT_ATOMS: atom_id res chain seq x y z
N MET A 1 16.96 -7.02 -18.00
CA MET A 1 15.90 -6.01 -17.81
C MET A 1 15.45 -5.51 -19.17
N TYR A 2 14.15 -5.50 -19.41
CA TYR A 2 13.55 -4.93 -20.61
C TYR A 2 13.31 -3.45 -20.32
N ILE A 3 14.09 -2.55 -20.92
CA ILE A 3 13.66 -1.14 -21.00
C ILE A 3 12.59 -1.14 -22.09
N PRO A 4 11.32 -0.89 -21.76
CA PRO A 4 10.26 -1.02 -22.74
C PRO A 4 10.44 -0.01 -23.85
N SER A 5 10.20 -0.44 -25.09
CA SER A 5 10.21 0.49 -26.20
C SER A 5 9.02 1.44 -26.08
N GLN A 6 9.14 2.63 -26.68
CA GLN A 6 8.02 3.58 -26.72
C GLN A 6 6.75 2.97 -27.35
N ASN A 7 6.92 2.05 -28.31
CA ASN A 7 5.81 1.35 -28.94
C ASN A 7 5.11 0.38 -27.99
N ASP A 8 5.86 -0.33 -27.13
CA ASP A 8 5.26 -1.25 -26.17
C ASP A 8 4.49 -0.49 -25.09
N ILE A 9 5.04 0.63 -24.62
CA ILE A 9 4.37 1.51 -23.66
C ILE A 9 3.06 2.03 -24.25
N LYS A 10 3.09 2.50 -25.51
CA LYS A 10 1.87 2.95 -26.20
C LYS A 10 0.84 1.83 -26.34
N ALA A 11 1.26 0.65 -26.77
CA ALA A 11 0.37 -0.50 -26.91
C ALA A 11 -0.27 -0.90 -25.56
N LEU A 12 0.49 -0.86 -24.47
CA LEU A 12 -0.02 -1.11 -23.12
C LEU A 12 -1.08 -0.06 -22.72
N LEU A 13 -0.75 1.22 -22.86
CA LEU A 13 -1.65 2.33 -22.48
C LEU A 13 -2.90 2.39 -23.36
N ASP A 14 -2.80 2.03 -24.64
CA ASP A 14 -3.97 1.90 -25.51
C ASP A 14 -4.94 0.81 -25.01
N GLY A 15 -4.42 -0.29 -24.44
CA GLY A 15 -5.26 -1.31 -23.78
C GLY A 15 -6.02 -0.76 -22.58
N PHE A 16 -5.40 0.12 -21.80
CA PHE A 16 -5.98 0.74 -20.60
C PHE A 16 -7.12 1.72 -20.91
N LYS A 17 -7.19 2.28 -22.12
CA LYS A 17 -8.28 3.17 -22.53
C LYS A 17 -9.66 2.53 -22.46
N SER A 18 -9.73 1.20 -22.56
CA SER A 18 -10.97 0.43 -22.44
C SER A 18 -11.33 0.05 -21.00
N GLN A 19 -10.37 0.14 -20.07
CA GLN A 19 -10.48 -0.36 -18.70
C GLN A 19 -10.71 0.77 -17.69
N TYR A 20 -10.17 1.95 -17.97
CA TYR A 20 -10.19 3.08 -17.05
C TYR A 20 -11.05 4.23 -17.57
N SER A 21 -11.55 5.06 -16.65
CA SER A 21 -12.10 6.35 -17.04
C SER A 21 -10.95 7.27 -17.46
N MET A 22 -11.14 8.02 -18.55
CA MET A 22 -10.13 8.96 -19.09
C MET A 22 -10.15 10.28 -18.30
N ASP A 23 -10.00 10.17 -16.99
CA ASP A 23 -9.97 11.30 -16.08
C ASP A 23 -8.92 11.08 -14.96
N LYS A 24 -8.62 12.16 -14.24
CA LYS A 24 -7.57 12.20 -13.22
C LYS A 24 -7.72 11.13 -12.12
N LYS A 25 -8.93 10.61 -11.85
CA LYS A 25 -9.17 9.60 -10.80
C LYS A 25 -8.49 8.27 -11.11
N SER A 26 -8.23 7.98 -12.39
CA SER A 26 -7.57 6.74 -12.83
C SER A 26 -6.05 6.79 -12.77
N LEU A 27 -5.44 7.93 -12.43
CA LEU A 27 -4.00 8.14 -12.50
C LEU A 27 -3.21 7.12 -11.67
N ILE A 28 -3.51 6.98 -10.38
CA ILE A 28 -2.78 6.05 -9.49
C ILE A 28 -2.93 4.59 -9.94
N PRO A 29 -4.15 4.06 -10.22
CA PRO A 29 -4.30 2.71 -10.76
C PRO A 29 -3.51 2.44 -12.04
N ILE A 30 -3.50 3.39 -12.98
CA ILE A 30 -2.73 3.28 -14.22
C ILE A 30 -1.23 3.20 -13.93
N LEU A 31 -0.71 4.07 -13.04
CA LEU A 31 0.71 4.03 -12.64
C LEU A 31 1.08 2.69 -12.00
N GLN A 32 0.22 2.14 -11.13
CA GLN A 32 0.42 0.83 -10.52
C GLN A 32 0.47 -0.29 -11.56
N ASP A 33 -0.42 -0.28 -12.57
CA ASP A 33 -0.42 -1.29 -13.63
C ASP A 33 0.79 -1.20 -14.55
N VAL A 34 1.23 0.02 -14.88
CA VAL A 34 2.49 0.22 -15.63
C VAL A 34 3.66 -0.35 -14.84
N GLN A 35 3.74 -0.08 -13.54
CA GLN A 35 4.77 -0.64 -12.67
C GLN A 35 4.69 -2.15 -12.57
N ARG A 36 3.51 -2.74 -12.43
CA ARG A 36 3.35 -4.21 -12.44
C ARG A 36 3.91 -4.84 -13.72
N GLN A 37 3.74 -4.16 -14.86
CA GLN A 37 4.20 -4.66 -16.15
C GLN A 37 5.72 -4.54 -16.34
N TYR A 38 6.34 -3.46 -15.86
CA TYR A 38 7.74 -3.14 -16.16
C TYR A 38 8.69 -3.14 -14.95
N GLY A 39 8.17 -3.25 -13.73
CA GLY A 39 8.90 -3.17 -12.46
C GLY A 39 9.23 -1.74 -12.00
N PHE A 40 8.90 -0.73 -12.81
CA PHE A 40 9.05 0.69 -12.54
C PHE A 40 8.16 1.46 -13.54
N ILE A 41 8.07 2.77 -13.40
CA ILE A 41 7.27 3.66 -14.24
C ILE A 41 8.23 4.44 -15.15
N PRO A 42 8.35 4.09 -16.44
CA PRO A 42 9.22 4.82 -17.36
C PRO A 42 8.74 6.27 -17.56
N GLU A 43 9.67 7.21 -17.69
CA GLU A 43 9.37 8.62 -17.95
C GLU A 43 8.45 8.81 -19.16
N TYR A 44 8.70 8.05 -20.24
CA TYR A 44 7.86 8.08 -21.43
C TYR A 44 6.41 7.64 -21.15
N ALA A 45 6.20 6.66 -20.25
CA ALA A 45 4.87 6.25 -19.84
C ALA A 45 4.15 7.38 -19.11
N MET A 46 4.84 8.14 -18.26
CA MET A 46 4.25 9.29 -17.56
C MET A 46 3.78 10.38 -18.53
N GLN A 47 4.55 10.65 -19.59
CA GLN A 47 4.18 11.61 -20.63
C GLN A 47 2.92 11.17 -21.39
N GLU A 48 2.88 9.91 -21.83
CA GLU A 48 1.72 9.36 -22.55
C GLU A 48 0.47 9.27 -21.64
N ILE A 49 0.62 8.96 -20.35
CA ILE A 49 -0.47 9.00 -19.36
C ILE A 49 -1.02 10.44 -19.23
N GLY A 50 -0.14 11.44 -19.18
CA GLY A 50 -0.56 12.84 -19.13
C GLY A 50 -1.43 13.21 -20.33
N ILE A 51 -0.99 12.84 -21.54
CA ILE A 51 -1.76 13.03 -22.78
C ILE A 51 -3.10 12.28 -22.71
N MET A 52 -3.09 11.02 -22.28
CA MET A 52 -4.27 10.17 -22.20
C MET A 52 -5.34 10.71 -21.25
N LEU A 53 -4.94 11.26 -20.10
CA LEU A 53 -5.84 11.75 -19.06
C LEU A 53 -6.13 13.26 -19.18
N GLY A 54 -5.50 13.95 -20.13
CA GLY A 54 -5.66 15.40 -20.34
C GLY A 54 -5.04 16.25 -19.22
N ILE A 55 -3.97 15.76 -18.58
CA ILE A 55 -3.23 16.46 -17.50
C ILE A 55 -1.77 16.68 -17.90
N SER A 56 -1.06 17.55 -17.17
CA SER A 56 0.35 17.81 -17.47
C SER A 56 1.24 16.63 -17.07
N SER A 57 2.33 16.39 -17.81
CA SER A 57 3.33 15.39 -17.43
C SER A 57 4.00 15.70 -16.09
N ALA A 58 4.12 16.99 -15.73
CA ALA A 58 4.63 17.42 -14.43
C ALA A 58 3.72 16.95 -13.29
N GLU A 59 2.40 17.02 -13.47
CA GLU A 59 1.43 16.55 -12.48
C GLU A 59 1.47 15.02 -12.34
N VAL A 60 1.66 14.29 -13.43
CA VAL A 60 1.89 12.84 -13.38
C VAL A 60 3.17 12.51 -12.60
N TYR A 61 4.25 13.25 -12.89
CA TYR A 61 5.54 13.07 -12.22
C TYR A 61 5.47 13.39 -10.72
N GLU A 62 4.77 14.46 -10.34
CA GLU A 62 4.54 14.82 -8.94
C GLU A 62 3.84 13.68 -8.18
N VAL A 63 2.78 13.10 -8.77
CA VAL A 63 2.08 11.96 -8.17
C VAL A 63 2.98 10.72 -8.11
N ALA A 64 3.70 10.41 -9.19
CA ALA A 64 4.58 9.25 -9.25
C ALA A 64 5.76 9.33 -8.25
N THR A 65 6.24 10.52 -7.93
CA THR A 65 7.34 10.74 -6.98
C THR A 65 6.88 10.98 -5.54
N PHE A 66 5.61 11.29 -5.33
CA PHE A 66 5.06 11.50 -3.99
C PHE A 66 4.85 10.19 -3.21
N TYR A 67 4.34 9.14 -3.87
CA TYR A 67 4.08 7.85 -3.23
C TYR A 67 5.32 6.97 -3.21
N SER A 68 5.76 6.55 -2.03
CA SER A 68 7.01 5.78 -1.84
C SER A 68 7.05 4.42 -2.54
N PHE A 69 5.89 3.80 -2.80
CA PHE A 69 5.80 2.51 -3.50
C PHE A 69 5.65 2.64 -5.02
N LEU A 70 5.60 3.87 -5.56
CA LEU A 70 5.67 4.11 -7.00
C LEU A 70 7.13 4.40 -7.38
N GLU A 71 7.70 3.47 -8.15
CA GLU A 71 9.09 3.46 -8.52
C GLU A 71 9.26 4.11 -9.89
N VAL A 72 9.90 5.27 -9.91
CA VAL A 72 10.23 5.98 -11.16
C VAL A 72 11.59 5.55 -11.73
N GLU A 73 12.39 4.89 -10.91
CA GLU A 73 13.72 4.39 -11.29
C GLU A 73 13.70 2.85 -11.46
N PRO A 74 14.48 2.32 -12.41
CA PRO A 74 14.65 0.88 -12.57
C PRO A 74 15.12 0.16 -11.29
N LYS A 75 14.26 -0.67 -10.70
CA LYS A 75 14.62 -1.56 -9.58
C LYS A 75 15.02 -2.97 -10.05
N GLY A 76 15.60 -3.72 -9.14
CA GLY A 76 15.87 -5.15 -9.32
C GLY A 76 14.58 -5.95 -9.38
N LYS A 77 14.66 -7.18 -9.93
CA LYS A 77 13.51 -8.09 -10.04
C LYS A 77 12.79 -8.33 -8.71
N TYR A 78 13.54 -8.40 -7.61
CA TYR A 78 13.04 -8.53 -6.25
C TYR A 78 13.36 -7.26 -5.47
N HIS A 79 12.33 -6.46 -5.21
CA HIS A 79 12.41 -5.29 -4.35
C HIS A 79 12.21 -5.75 -2.91
N VAL A 80 13.26 -5.65 -2.10
CA VAL A 80 13.29 -6.10 -0.70
C VAL A 80 13.31 -4.88 0.20
N ALA A 81 12.17 -4.59 0.83
CA ALA A 81 12.01 -3.47 1.76
C ALA A 81 11.96 -3.97 3.21
N LEU A 82 12.79 -3.44 4.10
CA LEU A 82 12.78 -3.76 5.53
C LEU A 82 12.17 -2.63 6.35
N SER A 83 11.34 -2.99 7.33
CA SER A 83 10.72 -2.01 8.22
C SER A 83 11.72 -1.41 9.21
N ILE A 84 11.74 -0.07 9.32
CA ILE A 84 12.65 0.69 10.22
C ILE A 84 11.94 1.34 11.42
N ASP A 85 10.81 0.79 11.84
CA ASP A 85 10.11 1.22 13.06
C ASP A 85 10.84 0.79 14.36
N MET A 86 10.42 1.37 15.49
CA MET A 86 11.02 1.08 16.80
C MET A 86 10.89 -0.40 17.21
N PRO A 87 9.74 -1.07 17.07
CA PRO A 87 9.63 -2.52 17.26
C PRO A 87 10.66 -3.31 16.45
N SER A 88 10.85 -3.00 15.17
CA SER A 88 11.86 -3.63 14.30
C SER A 88 13.28 -3.38 14.79
N LYS A 89 13.59 -2.17 15.25
CA LYS A 89 14.89 -1.85 15.89
C LYS A 89 15.12 -2.66 17.16
N MET A 90 14.12 -2.71 18.05
CA MET A 90 14.19 -3.49 19.29
C MET A 90 14.33 -4.99 19.03
N ALA A 91 13.76 -5.48 17.93
CA ALA A 91 13.83 -6.88 17.52
C ALA A 91 15.10 -7.23 16.70
N GLY A 92 16.04 -6.30 16.52
CA GLY A 92 17.36 -6.58 15.94
C GLY A 92 17.42 -6.54 14.41
N VAL A 93 16.62 -5.69 13.74
CA VAL A 93 16.65 -5.54 12.28
C VAL A 93 18.05 -5.23 11.71
N ASP A 94 18.93 -4.62 12.50
CA ASP A 94 20.29 -4.29 12.08
C ASP A 94 21.13 -5.54 11.75
N ASP A 95 20.92 -6.65 12.46
CA ASP A 95 21.58 -7.93 12.17
C ASP A 95 21.05 -8.55 10.87
N VAL A 96 19.75 -8.37 10.59
CA VAL A 96 19.11 -8.82 9.35
C VAL A 96 19.71 -8.07 8.16
N VAL A 97 19.81 -6.75 8.27
CA VAL A 97 20.42 -5.90 7.23
C VAL A 97 21.88 -6.27 7.01
N ALA A 98 22.67 -6.41 8.07
CA ALA A 98 24.08 -6.79 7.94
C ALA A 98 24.25 -8.12 7.20
N ARG A 99 23.35 -9.09 7.42
CA ARG A 99 23.34 -10.37 6.71
C ARG A 99 22.97 -10.22 5.24
N LEU A 100 21.93 -9.46 4.94
CA LEU A 100 21.48 -9.19 3.56
C LEU A 100 22.54 -8.44 2.75
N GLU A 101 23.12 -7.37 3.31
CA GLU A 101 24.18 -6.60 2.66
C GLU A 101 25.39 -7.47 2.34
N LYS A 102 25.79 -8.34 3.27
CA LYS A 102 26.91 -9.28 3.07
C LYS A 102 26.61 -10.31 1.96
N GLU A 103 25.39 -10.82 1.90
CA GLU A 103 25.01 -11.87 0.95
C GLU A 103 24.77 -11.34 -0.46
N LEU A 104 24.22 -10.13 -0.58
CA LEU A 104 23.96 -9.48 -1.86
C LEU A 104 25.15 -8.65 -2.37
N GLY A 105 26.06 -8.24 -1.49
CA GLY A 105 27.22 -7.43 -1.83
C GLY A 105 26.86 -5.97 -2.14
N ILE A 106 25.76 -5.47 -1.59
CA ILE A 106 25.23 -4.10 -1.77
C ILE A 106 24.83 -3.50 -0.42
N LYS A 107 24.59 -2.20 -0.38
CA LYS A 107 24.06 -1.47 0.78
C LYS A 107 22.56 -1.24 0.70
N MET A 108 21.94 -0.92 1.84
CA MET A 108 20.58 -0.38 1.85
C MET A 108 20.48 0.87 0.96
N GLY A 109 19.47 0.91 0.10
CA GLY A 109 19.27 1.91 -0.96
C GLY A 109 19.88 1.54 -2.32
N GLU A 110 20.57 0.41 -2.43
CA GLU A 110 21.25 0.00 -3.66
C GLU A 110 20.56 -1.18 -4.35
N THR A 111 20.98 -1.43 -5.59
CA THR A 111 20.52 -2.54 -6.43
C THR A 111 21.72 -3.35 -6.90
N THR A 112 21.60 -4.67 -6.90
CA THR A 112 22.66 -5.58 -7.34
C THR A 112 23.01 -5.35 -8.81
N TYR A 113 24.27 -5.61 -9.19
CA TYR A 113 24.75 -5.41 -10.57
C TYR A 113 23.98 -6.25 -11.60
N ASP A 114 23.58 -7.46 -11.22
CA ASP A 114 22.74 -8.35 -12.03
C ASP A 114 21.25 -7.91 -12.09
N ARG A 115 20.89 -6.83 -11.39
CA ARG A 115 19.54 -6.29 -11.22
C ARG A 115 18.52 -7.32 -10.74
N MET A 116 18.97 -8.27 -9.93
CA MET A 116 18.08 -9.25 -9.31
C MET A 116 17.45 -8.74 -8.02
N PHE A 117 18.17 -7.96 -7.21
CA PHE A 117 17.71 -7.51 -5.90
C PHE A 117 17.93 -6.01 -5.70
N SER A 118 16.96 -5.33 -5.10
CA SER A 118 17.10 -3.98 -4.54
C SER A 118 16.82 -4.03 -3.04
N LEU A 119 17.64 -3.38 -2.23
CA LEU A 119 17.45 -3.29 -0.78
C LEU A 119 16.98 -1.89 -0.41
N GLU A 120 15.89 -1.75 0.34
CA GLU A 120 15.38 -0.46 0.76
C GLU A 120 14.78 -0.46 2.16
N TRP A 121 14.65 0.73 2.73
CA TRP A 121 13.94 0.94 3.98
C TRP A 121 12.48 1.28 3.70
N THR A 122 11.60 0.77 4.55
CA THR A 122 10.19 1.21 4.61
C THR A 122 9.80 1.53 6.05
N GLY A 123 8.72 2.29 6.21
CA GLY A 123 8.15 2.59 7.52
C GLY A 123 7.52 1.37 8.19
N CYS A 124 6.64 1.62 9.16
CA CYS A 124 5.79 0.57 9.71
C CYS A 124 4.90 -0.01 8.59
N VAL A 125 4.77 -1.33 8.58
CA VAL A 125 3.99 -2.09 7.59
C VAL A 125 2.72 -2.69 8.19
N GLY A 126 2.28 -2.20 9.35
CA GLY A 126 1.06 -2.64 10.03
C GLY A 126 1.14 -4.00 10.73
N ILE A 127 2.36 -4.52 10.97
CA ILE A 127 2.59 -5.80 11.67
C ILE A 127 3.67 -5.68 12.75
N SER A 128 3.64 -4.61 13.53
CA SER A 128 4.61 -4.32 14.60
C SER A 128 4.69 -5.42 15.68
N ASP A 129 3.62 -6.19 15.88
CA ASP A 129 3.60 -7.37 16.76
C ASP A 129 4.36 -8.58 16.18
N MET A 130 4.76 -8.49 14.92
CA MET A 130 5.50 -9.50 14.16
C MET A 130 6.84 -9.01 13.62
N SER A 131 7.40 -7.94 14.19
CA SER A 131 8.69 -7.38 13.79
C SER A 131 9.90 -8.30 14.10
N PRO A 132 11.02 -8.17 13.37
CA PRO A 132 11.22 -7.33 12.19
C PRO A 132 10.44 -7.86 10.98
N ALA A 133 9.94 -6.95 10.14
CA ALA A 133 9.20 -7.30 8.94
C ALA A 133 9.99 -6.95 7.67
N MET A 134 9.72 -7.70 6.60
CA MET A 134 10.30 -7.48 5.28
C MET A 134 9.23 -7.64 4.22
N ILE A 135 9.18 -6.75 3.23
CA ILE A 135 8.31 -6.85 2.06
C ILE A 135 9.17 -7.25 0.86
N ILE A 136 8.71 -8.22 0.07
CA ILE A 136 9.29 -8.54 -1.23
C ILE A 136 8.21 -8.54 -2.30
N ASN A 137 8.27 -7.62 -3.26
CA ASN A 137 7.30 -7.48 -4.36
C ASN A 137 5.83 -7.66 -3.88
N GLU A 138 5.42 -6.87 -2.88
CA GLU A 138 4.09 -6.90 -2.22
C GLU A 138 3.84 -8.05 -1.23
N LYS A 139 4.67 -9.11 -1.18
CA LYS A 139 4.54 -10.18 -0.18
C LYS A 139 5.19 -9.76 1.15
N ILE A 140 4.45 -9.81 2.25
CA ILE A 140 4.93 -9.45 3.60
C ILE A 140 5.52 -10.69 4.28
N PHE A 141 6.70 -10.58 4.88
CA PHE A 141 7.36 -11.63 5.66
C PHE A 141 7.49 -11.17 7.11
N PRO A 142 6.81 -11.82 8.07
CA PRO A 142 6.94 -11.51 9.50
C PRO A 142 8.16 -12.20 10.14
N PHE A 143 8.48 -11.82 11.38
CA PHE A 143 9.47 -12.46 12.25
C PHE A 143 10.81 -12.74 11.54
N VAL A 144 11.30 -11.76 10.79
CA VAL A 144 12.46 -11.95 9.91
C VAL A 144 13.72 -12.00 10.75
N THR A 145 14.38 -13.15 10.74
CA THR A 145 15.72 -13.35 11.31
C THR A 145 16.78 -13.26 10.21
N PRO A 146 18.07 -13.06 10.56
CA PRO A 146 19.15 -13.06 9.57
C PRO A 146 19.20 -14.33 8.72
N ASP A 147 18.96 -15.50 9.32
CA ASP A 147 18.97 -16.77 8.60
C ASP A 147 17.74 -16.94 7.70
N LYS A 148 16.55 -16.51 8.17
CA LYS A 148 15.34 -16.51 7.34
C LYS A 148 15.50 -15.59 6.13
N ALA A 149 16.03 -14.38 6.32
CA ALA A 149 16.30 -13.45 5.23
C ALA A 149 17.27 -14.04 4.19
N SER A 150 18.35 -14.67 4.67
CA SER A 150 19.35 -15.38 3.84
C SER A 150 18.72 -16.51 3.03
N GLU A 151 17.86 -17.32 3.66
CA GLU A 151 17.15 -18.42 3.01
C GLU A 151 16.22 -17.92 1.90
N ILE A 152 15.42 -16.90 2.18
CA ILE A 152 14.49 -16.28 1.22
C ILE A 152 15.26 -15.79 -0.01
N VAL A 153 16.34 -15.02 0.19
CA VAL A 153 17.17 -14.50 -0.90
C VAL A 153 17.75 -15.62 -1.77
N ARG A 154 18.22 -16.72 -1.16
CA ARG A 154 18.75 -17.87 -1.90
C ARG A 154 17.70 -18.55 -2.76
N LYS A 155 16.52 -18.79 -2.22
CA LYS A 155 15.38 -19.38 -2.95
C LYS A 155 14.97 -18.50 -4.13
N LEU A 156 14.82 -17.19 -3.91
CA LEU A 156 14.50 -16.24 -4.97
C LEU A 156 15.59 -16.19 -6.05
N ARG A 157 16.86 -16.28 -5.68
CA ARG A 157 17.99 -16.34 -6.63
C ARG A 157 17.97 -17.63 -7.45
N ALA A 158 17.53 -18.74 -6.87
CA ALA A 158 17.33 -20.01 -7.59
C ALA A 158 16.09 -20.00 -8.51
N GLY A 159 15.31 -18.92 -8.49
CA GLY A 159 14.07 -18.81 -9.25
C GLY A 159 12.88 -19.53 -8.62
N GLU A 160 13.01 -19.94 -7.36
CA GLU A 160 11.92 -20.53 -6.60
C GLU A 160 10.93 -19.45 -6.16
N GLU A 161 9.66 -19.82 -6.12
CA GLU A 161 8.63 -18.97 -5.50
C GLU A 161 8.69 -19.15 -3.98
N VAL A 162 8.76 -18.02 -3.28
CA VAL A 162 8.72 -17.99 -1.82
C VAL A 162 7.36 -17.46 -1.40
N GLU A 163 6.65 -18.28 -0.64
CA GLU A 163 5.39 -17.91 -0.02
C GLU A 163 5.63 -17.18 1.29
N SER A 164 4.77 -16.19 1.54
CA SER A 164 4.71 -15.50 2.81
C SER A 164 4.19 -16.47 3.88
N ASP A 165 4.86 -16.50 5.03
CA ASP A 165 4.40 -17.20 6.23
C ASP A 165 3.64 -16.27 7.19
N LEU A 166 2.99 -15.23 6.65
CA LEU A 166 2.10 -14.36 7.41
C LEU A 166 1.00 -15.22 8.06
N PRO A 167 0.90 -15.22 9.40
CA PRO A 167 -0.09 -16.03 10.08
C PRO A 167 -1.49 -15.54 9.72
N LYS A 168 -2.44 -16.49 9.67
CA LYS A 168 -3.86 -16.14 9.53
C LYS A 168 -4.29 -15.24 10.70
N THR A 169 -5.19 -14.31 10.40
CA THR A 169 -5.74 -13.35 11.36
C THR A 169 -6.10 -14.02 12.68
N LYS A 170 -5.53 -13.52 13.78
CA LYS A 170 -5.94 -13.93 15.12
C LYS A 170 -7.23 -13.22 15.48
N THR A 171 -8.26 -13.99 15.80
CA THR A 171 -9.50 -13.48 16.40
C THR A 171 -9.45 -13.73 17.90
N ASN A 172 -9.66 -12.69 18.69
CA ASN A 172 -9.89 -12.82 20.13
C ASN A 172 -11.38 -12.67 20.40
N ASP A 173 -11.85 -13.22 21.53
CA ASP A 173 -13.21 -12.98 22.00
C ASP A 173 -13.35 -11.50 22.36
N LEU A 174 -14.17 -10.78 21.60
CA LEU A 174 -14.49 -9.37 21.85
C LEU A 174 -15.73 -9.31 22.75
N SER A 175 -15.87 -8.25 23.56
CA SER A 175 -17.02 -8.06 24.47
C SER A 175 -18.40 -8.05 23.80
N PHE A 176 -18.46 -8.08 22.47
CA PHE A 176 -19.68 -8.12 21.65
C PHE A 176 -19.63 -9.22 20.58
N ASP A 177 -18.84 -10.27 20.80
CA ASP A 177 -18.76 -11.45 19.91
C ASP A 177 -20.12 -12.13 19.68
N THR A 178 -21.04 -12.01 20.63
CA THR A 178 -22.43 -12.51 20.52
C THR A 178 -23.31 -11.68 19.57
N VAL A 179 -22.88 -10.47 19.18
CA VAL A 179 -23.62 -9.63 18.25
C VAL A 179 -23.23 -10.01 16.83
N ALA A 180 -24.21 -10.36 15.99
CA ALA A 180 -23.95 -10.65 14.59
C ALA A 180 -23.28 -9.43 13.91
N GLY A 181 -22.22 -9.68 13.13
CA GLY A 181 -21.40 -8.61 12.55
C GLY A 181 -22.16 -7.61 11.65
N ASP A 182 -23.32 -8.00 11.12
CA ASP A 182 -24.19 -7.16 10.30
C ASP A 182 -25.39 -6.57 11.05
N ALA A 183 -25.55 -6.84 12.35
CA ALA A 183 -26.71 -6.41 13.12
C ALA A 183 -26.90 -4.88 13.14
N GLY A 184 -25.80 -4.14 13.26
CA GLY A 184 -25.82 -2.67 13.21
C GLY A 184 -26.27 -2.13 11.86
N LEU A 185 -25.80 -2.75 10.77
CA LEU A 185 -26.19 -2.37 9.41
C LEU A 185 -27.67 -2.66 9.16
N LYS A 186 -28.14 -3.86 9.54
CA LYS A 186 -29.56 -4.24 9.42
C LYS A 186 -30.46 -3.23 10.12
N LYS A 187 -30.16 -2.90 11.38
CA LYS A 187 -30.91 -1.91 12.14
C LYS A 187 -30.89 -0.54 11.47
N ALA A 188 -29.75 -0.09 10.97
CA ALA A 188 -29.62 1.22 10.32
C ALA A 188 -30.43 1.31 9.01
N LEU A 189 -30.56 0.22 8.27
CA LEU A 189 -31.36 0.17 7.03
C LEU A 189 -32.87 0.28 7.28
N ASP A 190 -33.34 -0.09 8.49
CA ASP A 190 -34.73 0.06 8.92
C ASP A 190 -35.03 1.45 9.53
N MET A 191 -34.03 2.33 9.60
CA MET A 191 -34.13 3.67 10.20
C MET A 191 -34.06 4.77 9.13
N SER A 192 -34.60 5.95 9.43
CA SER A 192 -34.34 7.12 8.57
C SER A 192 -32.88 7.57 8.71
N PRO A 193 -32.27 8.20 7.68
CA PRO A 193 -30.92 8.74 7.79
C PRO A 193 -30.75 9.73 8.95
N GLY A 194 -31.79 10.51 9.27
CA GLY A 194 -31.79 11.43 10.41
C GLY A 194 -31.72 10.68 11.75
N ASP A 195 -32.50 9.61 11.90
CA ASP A 195 -32.51 8.80 13.13
C ASP A 195 -31.16 8.09 13.33
N VAL A 196 -30.53 7.62 12.24
CA VAL A 196 -29.18 7.02 12.32
C VAL A 196 -28.16 8.04 12.82
N ARG A 197 -28.19 9.28 12.33
CA ARG A 197 -27.29 10.34 12.81
C ARG A 197 -27.55 10.68 14.28
N SER A 198 -28.81 10.84 14.67
CA SER A 198 -29.19 11.10 16.06
C SER A 198 -28.71 9.98 16.99
N LEU A 199 -28.92 8.71 16.61
CA LEU A 199 -28.46 7.56 17.38
C LEU A 199 -26.92 7.56 17.56
N VAL A 200 -26.16 7.81 16.49
CA VAL A 200 -24.69 7.86 16.57
C VAL A 200 -24.20 9.08 17.36
N LYS A 201 -24.93 10.19 17.35
CA LYS A 201 -24.63 11.37 18.14
C LYS A 201 -24.90 11.15 19.63
N GLU A 202 -26.05 10.56 19.96
CA GLU A 202 -26.46 10.23 21.33
C GLU A 202 -25.58 9.15 21.97
N SER A 203 -25.05 8.21 21.18
CA SER A 203 -24.10 7.21 21.68
C SER A 203 -22.76 7.82 22.13
N GLY A 204 -22.47 9.07 21.75
CA GLY A 204 -21.21 9.73 22.05
C GLY A 204 -20.02 9.17 21.27
N LEU A 205 -20.24 8.43 20.17
CA LEU A 205 -19.18 7.84 19.37
C LEU A 205 -18.20 8.91 18.87
N ARG A 206 -16.90 8.64 19.04
CA ARG A 206 -15.80 9.48 18.58
C ARG A 206 -14.98 8.75 17.52
N GLY A 207 -14.31 9.49 16.65
CA GLY A 207 -13.42 8.93 15.65
C GLY A 207 -12.23 8.20 16.30
N HIS A 208 -11.94 6.98 15.82
CA HIS A 208 -10.89 6.13 16.37
C HIS A 208 -9.54 6.26 15.65
N GLY A 209 -9.44 7.08 14.60
CA GLY A 209 -8.17 7.38 13.93
C GLY A 209 -7.32 8.45 14.65
N GLY A 210 -7.32 8.47 15.98
CA GLY A 210 -6.52 9.40 16.80
C GLY A 210 -7.10 10.80 17.04
N ALA A 211 -7.75 11.42 16.06
CA ALA A 211 -8.28 12.79 16.22
C ALA A 211 -9.42 12.93 17.24
N GLY A 212 -10.17 11.84 17.50
CA GLY A 212 -11.22 11.82 18.51
C GLY A 212 -12.38 12.79 18.28
N PHE A 213 -12.62 13.24 17.05
CA PHE A 213 -13.73 14.14 16.74
C PHE A 213 -15.09 13.41 16.88
N PRO A 214 -16.16 14.04 17.42
CA PRO A 214 -17.47 13.40 17.56
C PRO A 214 -18.07 12.99 16.21
N THR A 215 -18.35 11.69 16.03
CA THR A 215 -18.74 11.10 14.74
C THR A 215 -20.09 11.63 14.26
N GLY A 216 -21.11 11.63 15.13
CA GLY A 216 -22.45 12.13 14.76
C GLY A 216 -22.45 13.61 14.35
N LEU A 217 -21.65 14.45 15.02
CA LEU A 217 -21.51 15.86 14.66
C LEU A 217 -20.85 16.05 13.29
N LYS A 218 -19.82 15.26 12.97
CA LYS A 218 -19.19 15.29 11.65
C LYS A 218 -20.17 14.90 10.54
N TRP A 219 -21.08 13.96 10.82
CA TRP A 219 -22.11 13.54 9.88
C TRP A 219 -23.16 14.63 9.65
N ASP A 220 -23.55 15.38 10.69
CA ASP A 220 -24.45 16.53 10.55
C ASP A 220 -23.85 17.58 9.63
N PHE A 221 -22.58 17.96 9.81
CA PHE A 221 -21.92 18.92 8.91
C PHE A 221 -21.91 18.47 7.45
N CYS A 222 -21.73 17.18 7.18
CA CYS A 222 -21.79 16.64 5.82
C CYS A 222 -23.22 16.66 5.24
N SER A 223 -24.21 16.34 6.08
CA SER A 223 -25.63 16.37 5.71
C SER A 223 -26.11 17.80 5.42
N ASP A 224 -25.66 18.79 6.19
CA ASP A 224 -26.09 20.18 6.11
C ASP A 224 -25.37 20.96 4.98
N ALA A 225 -24.22 20.46 4.52
CA ALA A 225 -23.48 21.07 3.43
C ALA A 225 -24.28 21.04 2.11
N GLU A 226 -24.05 22.02 1.24
CA GLU A 226 -24.65 22.05 -0.10
C GLU A 226 -24.18 20.87 -0.98
N GLY A 227 -24.94 20.57 -2.04
CA GLY A 227 -24.66 19.51 -3.00
C GLY A 227 -25.42 18.20 -2.74
N GLU A 228 -25.97 17.62 -3.81
CA GLU A 228 -26.83 16.42 -3.74
C GLU A 228 -26.03 15.14 -3.53
N THR A 229 -24.81 15.08 -4.05
CA THR A 229 -23.94 13.90 -3.96
C THR A 229 -23.04 14.01 -2.74
N LYS A 230 -23.08 12.99 -1.88
CA LYS A 230 -22.23 12.86 -0.68
C LYS A 230 -21.40 11.59 -0.78
N TYR A 231 -20.20 11.61 -0.20
CA TYR A 231 -19.29 10.47 -0.20
C TYR A 231 -18.93 10.06 1.22
N VAL A 232 -18.78 8.76 1.44
CA VAL A 232 -18.21 8.19 2.66
C VAL A 232 -16.91 7.50 2.26
N VAL A 233 -15.83 7.86 2.93
CA VAL A 233 -14.51 7.26 2.73
C VAL A 233 -14.13 6.54 4.02
N CYS A 234 -13.87 5.24 3.92
CA CYS A 234 -13.27 4.48 5.00
C CYS A 234 -11.75 4.65 4.90
N ASN A 235 -11.14 5.28 5.91
CA ASN A 235 -9.70 5.36 5.96
C ASN A 235 -9.14 4.04 6.53
N ALA A 236 -8.52 3.25 5.67
CA ALA A 236 -7.79 2.03 6.03
C ALA A 236 -6.27 2.19 5.80
N ASP A 237 -5.80 3.42 5.65
CA ASP A 237 -4.37 3.76 5.60
C ASP A 237 -3.86 3.97 7.03
N GLU A 238 -3.61 2.85 7.71
CA GLU A 238 -3.04 2.81 9.06
C GLU A 238 -1.53 3.06 8.99
N GLY A 239 -1.15 4.33 8.92
CA GLY A 239 0.25 4.75 8.74
C GLY A 239 1.02 5.11 10.02
N GLU A 240 0.36 5.12 11.19
CA GLU A 240 1.04 5.45 12.45
C GLU A 240 1.85 4.24 12.94
N PRO A 241 3.17 4.39 13.22
CA PRO A 241 4.05 3.30 13.64
C PRO A 241 3.87 2.80 15.08
#